data_AF-A0A4Z0PBI7-F1
#
_entry.id   AF-A0A4Z0PBI7-F1
#
_cell.length_a   1.000
_cell.length_b   1.000
_cell.length_c   1.000
_cell.angle_alpha   90.00
_cell.angle_beta   90.00
_cell.angle_gamma   90.00
#
_symmetry.space_group_name_H-M   'P 1'
#
loop_
_entity.id
_entity.type
_entity.pdbx_description
1 polymer ?
#
loop_
_entity_poly.entity_id
_entity_poly.type
_entity_poly.pdbx_seq_one_letter_code
_entity_poly.pdbx_strand_id
1 'polypeptide(L)'
;MLLNYIEAFQSLNPNTTKEDGEKPYKPALLLAVLDNIETAQITNNQIHYTPDLIASFRHYHEKLGATMSYKLRQFVYAFFHLRGEGFWQLKPNPGVDLEASELKIDSFTKLQDAVAYARLDLNLWKLLEAYKTRAILRSTLLAAYSPK
;
A
#
# COMPACT_ATOMS: atom_id res chain seq x y z
N MET A 1 16.39 -12.60 0.82
CA MET A 1 14.95 -12.71 0.49
C MET A 1 14.12 -11.92 1.49
N LEU A 2 13.92 -12.35 2.76
CA LEU A 2 13.14 -11.55 3.74
C LEU A 2 13.81 -10.23 4.15
N LEU A 3 15.13 -10.22 4.37
CA LEU A 3 15.87 -9.02 4.78
C LEU A 3 15.69 -7.85 3.80
N ASN A 4 15.76 -8.11 2.49
CA ASN A 4 15.53 -7.11 1.46
C ASN A 4 14.16 -6.43 1.59
N TYR A 5 13.12 -7.17 2.00
CA TYR A 5 11.78 -6.60 2.22
C TYR A 5 11.67 -5.87 3.54
N ILE A 6 12.41 -6.28 4.57
CA ILE A 6 12.51 -5.52 5.82
C ILE A 6 13.13 -4.15 5.53
N GLU A 7 14.25 -4.12 4.81
CA GLU A 7 14.91 -2.89 4.39
C GLU A 7 13.98 -2.02 3.54
N ALA A 8 13.34 -2.60 2.51
CA ALA A 8 12.38 -1.88 1.67
C ALA A 8 11.19 -1.33 2.48
N PHE A 9 10.68 -2.08 3.46
CA PHE A 9 9.58 -1.64 4.33
C PHE A 9 10.03 -0.57 5.33
N GLN A 10 11.32 -0.46 5.66
CA GLN A 10 11.85 0.60 6.52
C GLN A 10 12.15 1.89 5.75
N SER A 11 12.42 1.78 4.45
CA SER A 11 12.84 2.90 3.60
C SER A 11 11.83 3.23 2.50
N LEU A 12 10.53 3.09 2.78
CA LEU A 12 9.48 3.46 1.82
C LEU A 12 9.64 4.92 1.43
N ASN A 13 9.66 5.21 0.13
CA ASN A 13 9.89 6.56 -0.35
C ASN A 13 8.71 7.47 0.07
N PRO A 14 8.92 8.43 1.00
CA PRO A 14 7.86 9.28 1.47
C PRO A 14 7.60 10.31 0.36
N ASN A 15 6.44 10.22 -0.28
CA ASN A 15 6.01 11.23 -1.26
C ASN A 15 5.78 12.54 -0.49
N THR A 16 6.84 13.33 -0.31
CA THR A 16 6.90 14.48 0.59
C THR A 16 6.91 15.77 -0.22
N THR A 17 5.81 16.50 -0.16
CA THR A 17 5.84 17.95 -0.27
C THR A 17 6.19 18.50 1.11
N LYS A 18 7.16 19.42 1.18
CA LYS A 18 7.76 19.96 2.43
C LYS A 18 6.76 20.52 3.46
N GLU A 19 5.53 20.81 3.06
CA GLU A 19 4.50 21.44 3.90
C GLU A 19 3.64 20.44 4.71
N ASP A 20 3.79 19.13 4.45
CA ASP A 20 2.75 18.14 4.79
C ASP A 20 3.22 17.01 5.73
N GLY A 21 4.49 17.03 6.16
CA GLY A 21 5.12 15.96 6.95
C GLY A 21 5.26 14.64 6.17
N GLU A 22 5.99 13.67 6.73
CA GLU A 22 5.99 12.31 6.20
C GLU A 22 4.60 11.70 6.39
N LYS A 23 3.87 11.55 5.28
CA LYS A 23 2.52 11.00 5.27
C LYS A 23 2.60 9.47 5.26
N PRO A 24 2.14 8.77 6.31
CA PRO A 24 2.29 7.32 6.44
C PRO A 24 1.27 6.55 5.56
N TYR A 25 0.98 7.02 4.36
CA TYR A 25 -0.04 6.44 3.48
C TYR A 25 0.40 5.08 2.94
N LYS A 26 1.62 5.00 2.39
CA LYS A 26 2.20 3.73 1.94
C LYS A 26 2.28 2.69 3.07
N PRO A 27 2.87 2.97 4.25
CA PRO A 27 2.91 2.00 5.33
C PRO A 27 1.51 1.64 5.86
N ALA A 28 0.56 2.59 5.93
CA ALA A 28 -0.83 2.28 6.31
C ALA A 28 -1.49 1.30 5.34
N LEU A 29 -1.27 1.46 4.02
CA LEU A 29 -1.79 0.53 3.01
C LEU A 29 -1.15 -0.85 3.12
N LEU A 30 0.16 -0.94 3.35
CA LEU A 30 0.82 -2.23 3.54
C LEU A 30 0.31 -2.95 4.79
N LEU A 31 0.15 -2.24 5.91
CA LEU A 31 -0.46 -2.82 7.12
C LEU A 31 -1.89 -3.32 6.86
N ALA A 32 -2.69 -2.53 6.13
CA ALA A 32 -4.03 -2.93 5.73
C ALA A 32 -4.03 -4.21 4.87
N VAL A 33 -3.11 -4.32 3.91
CA VAL A 33 -2.94 -5.53 3.08
C VAL A 33 -2.56 -6.74 3.94
N LEU A 34 -1.62 -6.59 4.89
CA LEU A 34 -1.22 -7.68 5.79
C LEU A 34 -2.41 -8.20 6.61
N ASP A 35 -3.23 -7.30 7.14
CA ASP A 35 -4.43 -7.65 7.90
C ASP A 35 -5.50 -8.32 7.04
N ASN A 36 -5.69 -7.87 5.80
CA ASN A 36 -6.65 -8.45 4.89
C ASN A 36 -6.21 -9.83 4.38
N ILE A 37 -4.90 -10.10 4.27
CA ILE A 37 -4.38 -11.45 4.02
C ILE A 37 -4.62 -12.34 5.26
N GLU A 38 -4.35 -11.84 6.45
CA GLU A 38 -4.50 -12.60 7.69
C GLU A 38 -5.96 -12.97 8.01
N THR A 39 -6.90 -12.08 7.67
CA THR A 39 -8.35 -12.29 7.82
C THR A 39 -9.01 -12.93 6.60
N ALA A 40 -8.20 -13.43 5.66
CA ALA A 40 -8.64 -14.11 4.43
C ALA A 40 -9.57 -13.29 3.52
N GLN A 41 -9.53 -11.95 3.60
CA GLN A 41 -10.18 -11.05 2.64
C GLN A 41 -9.39 -10.94 1.34
N ILE A 42 -8.07 -11.11 1.41
CA ILE A 42 -7.18 -11.26 0.24
C ILE A 42 -6.64 -12.69 0.27
N THR A 43 -7.18 -13.56 -0.60
CA THR A 43 -6.85 -14.99 -0.66
C THR A 43 -5.87 -15.35 -1.77
N ASN A 44 -5.62 -14.43 -2.68
CA ASN A 44 -4.69 -14.60 -3.79
C ASN A 44 -3.93 -13.29 -4.04
N ASN A 45 -2.89 -13.36 -4.88
CA ASN A 45 -2.06 -12.20 -5.20
C ASN A 45 -2.73 -11.27 -6.23
N GLN A 46 -3.96 -10.83 -5.95
CA GLN A 46 -4.72 -9.79 -6.64
C GLN A 46 -5.39 -8.91 -5.58
N ILE A 47 -4.78 -7.77 -5.32
CA ILE A 47 -5.20 -6.82 -4.29
C ILE A 47 -6.15 -5.82 -4.94
N HIS A 48 -7.44 -6.01 -4.71
CA HIS A 48 -8.49 -5.08 -5.12
C HIS A 48 -8.73 -4.01 -4.05
N TYR A 49 -9.19 -2.83 -4.46
CA TYR A 49 -9.58 -1.73 -3.55
C TYR A 49 -10.96 -1.97 -2.92
N THR A 50 -11.12 -3.10 -2.21
CA THR A 50 -12.38 -3.47 -1.55
C THR A 50 -12.74 -2.52 -0.41
N PRO A 51 -14.03 -2.44 -0.02
CA PRO A 51 -14.43 -1.69 1.17
C PRO A 51 -13.65 -2.08 2.43
N ASP A 52 -13.37 -3.37 2.62
CA ASP A 52 -12.59 -3.88 3.75
C ASP A 52 -11.14 -3.36 3.75
N LEU A 53 -10.48 -3.39 2.58
CA LEU A 53 -9.12 -2.86 2.47
C LEU A 53 -9.08 -1.35 2.75
N ILE A 54 -10.07 -0.60 2.25
CA ILE A 54 -10.19 0.85 2.48
C ILE A 54 -10.47 1.14 3.96
N ALA A 55 -11.30 0.34 4.62
CA ALA A 55 -11.59 0.47 6.04
C ALA A 55 -10.34 0.19 6.90
N SER A 56 -9.61 -0.90 6.61
CA SER A 56 -8.33 -1.20 7.27
C SER A 56 -7.29 -0.12 7.02
N PHE A 57 -7.21 0.42 5.79
CA PHE A 57 -6.33 1.55 5.49
C PHE A 57 -6.64 2.76 6.36
N ARG A 58 -7.93 3.13 6.48
CA ARG A 58 -8.35 4.25 7.32
C ARG A 58 -7.94 4.03 8.78
N HIS A 59 -8.15 2.83 9.32
CA HIS A 59 -7.72 2.49 10.66
C HIS A 59 -6.22 2.72 10.86
N TYR A 60 -5.39 2.22 9.95
CA TYR A 60 -3.93 2.40 10.05
C TYR A 60 -3.46 3.82 9.78
N HIS A 61 -4.14 4.55 8.89
CA HIS A 61 -3.87 5.96 8.65
C HIS A 61 -4.03 6.77 9.94
N GLU A 62 -5.10 6.53 10.70
CA GLU A 62 -5.33 7.17 12.00
C GLU A 62 -4.33 6.67 13.06
N LYS A 63 -4.05 5.35 13.09
CA LYS A 63 -3.13 4.73 14.06
C LYS A 63 -1.67 5.19 13.93
N LEU A 64 -1.19 5.43 12.71
CA LEU A 64 0.17 5.91 12.45
C LEU A 64 0.32 7.42 12.68
N GLY A 65 -0.66 8.07 13.33
CA GLY A 65 -0.56 9.47 13.75
C GLY A 65 -0.59 10.46 12.60
N ALA A 66 -1.32 10.16 11.52
CA ALA A 66 -1.53 11.14 10.47
C ALA A 66 -2.10 12.44 11.06
N THR A 67 -1.40 13.55 10.83
CA THR A 67 -1.74 14.89 11.34
C THR A 67 -3.05 15.43 10.76
N MET A 68 -3.50 14.88 9.63
CA MET A 68 -4.73 15.25 8.95
C MET A 68 -5.79 14.16 9.09
N SER A 69 -7.07 14.55 9.12
CA SER A 69 -8.18 13.59 8.99
C SER A 69 -8.08 12.79 7.69
N TYR A 70 -8.56 11.54 7.76
CA TYR A 70 -8.61 10.65 6.61
C TYR A 70 -9.42 11.25 5.44
N LYS A 71 -8.90 11.09 4.23
CA LYS A 71 -9.56 11.39 2.95
C LYS A 71 -9.26 10.26 1.98
N LEU A 72 -10.26 9.81 1.21
CA LEU A 72 -10.11 8.71 0.23
C LEU A 72 -8.97 8.94 -0.78
N ARG A 73 -8.67 10.19 -1.12
CA ARG A 73 -7.53 10.56 -1.96
C ARG A 73 -6.18 10.04 -1.43
N GLN A 74 -6.02 9.91 -0.11
CA GLN A 74 -4.79 9.41 0.51
C GLN A 74 -4.61 7.91 0.23
N PHE A 75 -5.71 7.14 0.24
CA PHE A 75 -5.71 5.74 -0.20
C PHE A 75 -5.32 5.65 -1.68
N VAL A 76 -5.92 6.49 -2.55
CA VAL A 76 -5.62 6.53 -3.98
C VAL A 76 -4.12 6.77 -4.22
N TYR A 77 -3.54 7.75 -3.53
CA TYR A 77 -2.12 8.05 -3.63
C TYR A 77 -1.25 6.89 -3.12
N ALA A 78 -1.58 6.28 -1.99
CA ALA A 78 -0.85 5.10 -1.49
C ALA A 78 -0.86 3.97 -2.52
N PHE A 79 -2.06 3.63 -3.01
CA PHE A 79 -2.28 2.50 -3.90
C PHE A 79 -1.53 2.69 -5.22
N PHE A 80 -1.59 3.89 -5.81
CA PHE A 80 -0.91 4.16 -7.08
C PHE A 80 0.61 4.30 -6.92
N HIS A 81 1.08 5.06 -5.93
CA HIS A 81 2.51 5.37 -5.79
C HIS A 81 3.34 4.29 -5.11
N LEU A 82 2.74 3.26 -4.51
CA LEU A 82 3.48 2.07 -4.08
C LEU A 82 4.22 1.40 -5.25
N ARG A 83 3.80 1.63 -6.51
CA ARG A 83 4.50 1.09 -7.70
C ARG A 83 5.98 1.47 -7.77
N GLY A 84 6.35 2.61 -7.19
CA GLY A 84 7.74 3.07 -7.12
C GLY A 84 8.63 2.25 -6.19
N GLU A 85 8.07 1.42 -5.31
CA GLU A 85 8.82 0.56 -4.37
C GLU A 85 9.30 -0.75 -5.01
N GLY A 86 8.94 -1.03 -6.27
CA GLY A 86 9.39 -2.20 -7.03
C GLY A 86 8.70 -3.52 -6.70
N PHE A 87 8.22 -3.71 -5.47
CA PHE A 87 7.47 -4.92 -5.06
C PHE A 87 5.96 -4.81 -5.32
N TRP A 88 5.45 -3.65 -5.72
CA TRP A 88 4.03 -3.40 -5.96
C TRP A 88 3.78 -3.17 -7.45
N GLN A 89 2.98 -4.03 -8.06
CA GLN A 89 2.74 -4.04 -9.51
C GLN A 89 1.27 -3.74 -9.79
N LEU A 90 1.00 -2.60 -10.42
CA LEU A 90 -0.35 -2.26 -10.85
C LEU A 90 -0.72 -3.06 -12.11
N LYS A 91 -1.93 -3.59 -12.14
CA LYS A 91 -2.49 -4.21 -13.34
C LYS A 91 -3.52 -3.25 -13.96
N PRO A 92 -3.27 -2.76 -15.19
CA PRO A 92 -4.19 -1.86 -15.84
C PRO A 92 -5.51 -2.53 -16.20
N ASN A 93 -6.54 -1.73 -16.39
CA ASN A 93 -7.71 -2.15 -17.15
C ASN A 93 -7.37 -2.35 -18.63
N PRO A 94 -8.15 -3.16 -19.37
CA PRO A 94 -7.93 -3.37 -20.80
C PRO A 94 -7.84 -2.04 -21.57
N GLY A 95 -6.79 -1.88 -22.37
CA GLY A 95 -6.57 -0.68 -23.18
C GLY A 95 -5.96 0.52 -22.44
N VAL A 96 -5.66 0.41 -21.15
CA VAL A 96 -4.99 1.48 -20.39
C VAL A 96 -3.48 1.27 -20.39
N ASP A 97 -2.74 2.31 -20.75
CA ASP A 97 -1.30 2.42 -20.54
C ASP A 97 -0.98 3.22 -19.27
N LEU A 98 -0.42 2.56 -18.25
CA LEU A 98 -0.06 3.20 -16.97
C LEU A 98 1.24 4.01 -17.02
N GLU A 99 2.00 3.86 -18.09
CA GLU A 99 3.28 4.54 -18.31
C GLU A 99 3.13 5.77 -19.21
N ALA A 100 1.91 6.04 -19.70
CA ALA A 100 1.59 7.27 -20.42
C ALA A 100 1.94 8.51 -19.57
N SER A 101 2.73 9.42 -20.14
CA SER A 101 3.30 10.59 -19.45
C SER A 101 2.26 11.55 -18.86
N GLU A 102 1.05 11.58 -19.41
CA GLU A 102 -0.06 12.44 -18.94
C GLU A 102 -0.95 11.77 -17.89
N LEU A 103 -0.69 10.50 -17.53
CA LEU A 103 -1.55 9.77 -16.61
C LEU A 103 -1.42 10.29 -15.17
N LYS A 104 -2.45 11.01 -14.72
CA LYS A 104 -2.55 11.51 -13.35
C LYS A 104 -3.69 10.83 -12.58
N ILE A 105 -3.33 9.92 -11.67
CA ILE A 105 -4.28 9.23 -10.79
C ILE A 105 -4.41 9.99 -9.47
N ASP A 106 -5.37 10.91 -9.40
CA ASP A 106 -5.60 11.78 -8.24
C ASP A 106 -7.01 11.69 -7.65
N SER A 107 -7.86 10.80 -8.17
CA SER A 107 -9.19 10.51 -7.64
C SER A 107 -9.47 9.02 -7.65
N PHE A 108 -10.46 8.60 -6.87
CA PHE A 108 -10.83 7.20 -6.78
C PHE A 108 -11.41 6.69 -8.12
N THR A 109 -12.26 7.49 -8.77
CA THR A 109 -12.78 7.17 -10.11
C THR A 109 -11.66 6.97 -11.12
N LYS A 110 -10.67 7.87 -11.18
CA LYS A 110 -9.53 7.69 -12.10
C LYS A 110 -8.71 6.44 -11.79
N LEU A 111 -8.55 6.10 -10.51
CA LEU A 111 -7.90 4.86 -10.11
C LEU A 111 -8.68 3.65 -10.64
N GLN A 112 -10.01 3.64 -10.48
CA GLN A 112 -10.87 2.57 -10.95
C GLN A 112 -10.88 2.46 -12.48
N ASP A 113 -10.84 3.58 -13.20
CA ASP A 113 -10.80 3.61 -14.65
C ASP A 113 -9.46 3.10 -15.19
N ALA A 114 -8.36 3.35 -14.47
CA ALA A 114 -7.02 3.01 -14.93
C ALA A 114 -6.53 1.62 -14.48
N VAL A 115 -6.83 1.22 -13.24
CA VAL A 115 -6.19 0.09 -12.56
C VAL A 115 -7.25 -0.92 -12.12
N ALA A 116 -7.13 -2.16 -12.58
CA ALA A 116 -8.03 -3.25 -12.21
C ALA A 116 -7.74 -3.76 -10.77
N TYR A 117 -6.46 -3.92 -10.44
CA TYR A 117 -5.95 -4.39 -9.15
C TYR A 117 -4.44 -4.20 -9.05
N ALA A 118 -3.87 -4.41 -7.87
CA ALA A 118 -2.43 -4.52 -7.68
C ALA A 118 -2.00 -5.96 -7.41
N ARG A 119 -0.73 -6.28 -7.66
CA ARG A 119 -0.08 -7.53 -7.24
C ARG A 119 1.19 -7.20 -6.49
N LEU A 120 1.51 -7.97 -5.47
CA LEU A 120 2.86 -7.99 -4.94
C LEU A 120 3.76 -8.81 -5.87
N ASP A 121 5.05 -8.51 -5.89
CA ASP A 121 6.00 -9.42 -6.54
C ASP A 121 5.89 -10.82 -5.91
N LEU A 122 6.26 -11.85 -6.68
CA LEU A 122 6.01 -13.24 -6.29
C LEU A 122 6.78 -13.66 -5.03
N ASN A 123 7.97 -13.10 -4.79
CA ASN A 123 8.77 -13.46 -3.62
C ASN A 123 8.16 -12.83 -2.36
N LEU A 124 7.70 -11.58 -2.42
CA LEU A 124 6.99 -10.96 -1.30
C LEU A 124 5.68 -11.69 -1.02
N TRP A 125 4.87 -11.98 -2.04
CA TRP A 125 3.62 -12.72 -1.85
C TRP A 125 3.83 -14.05 -1.13
N LYS A 126 4.80 -14.86 -1.56
CA LYS A 126 5.16 -16.12 -0.91
C LYS A 126 5.57 -15.95 0.55
N LEU A 127 6.31 -14.88 0.87
CA LEU A 127 6.63 -14.56 2.26
C LEU A 127 5.35 -14.22 3.04
N LEU A 128 4.39 -13.53 2.45
CA LEU A 128 3.15 -13.18 3.15
C LEU A 128 2.19 -14.35 3.36
N GLU A 129 2.40 -15.51 2.74
CA GLU A 129 1.59 -16.71 3.01
C GLU A 129 1.85 -17.26 4.42
N ALA A 130 3.09 -17.14 4.92
CA ALA A 130 3.46 -17.57 6.27
C ALA A 130 3.17 -16.50 7.34
N TYR A 131 2.50 -16.90 8.43
CA TYR A 131 2.13 -15.97 9.50
C TYR A 131 3.34 -15.32 10.20
N LYS A 132 4.45 -16.05 10.36
CA LYS A 132 5.66 -15.56 11.03
C LYS A 132 6.29 -14.38 10.28
N THR A 133 6.39 -14.50 8.97
CA THR A 133 6.95 -13.48 8.07
C THR A 133 6.02 -12.28 7.96
N ARG A 134 4.69 -12.48 7.92
CA ARG A 134 3.72 -11.38 8.06
C ARG A 134 3.91 -10.61 9.37
N ALA A 135 4.06 -11.32 10.48
CA ALA A 135 4.27 -10.69 11.79
C ALA A 135 5.56 -9.87 11.82
N ILE A 136 6.67 -10.39 11.28
CA ILE A 136 7.95 -9.67 11.18
C ILE A 136 7.76 -8.38 10.38
N LEU A 137 7.21 -8.47 9.16
CA LEU A 137 7.04 -7.29 8.29
C LEU A 137 6.06 -6.27 8.88
N ARG A 138 5.01 -6.73 9.58
CA ARG A 138 4.09 -5.86 10.32
C ARG A 138 4.83 -5.10 11.43
N SER A 139 5.62 -5.81 12.25
CA SER A 139 6.43 -5.19 13.29
C SER A 139 7.44 -4.21 12.72
N THR A 140 8.05 -4.52 11.58
CA THR A 140 8.95 -3.61 10.86
C THR A 140 8.27 -2.29 10.50
N LEU A 141 7.08 -2.34 9.89
CA LEU A 141 6.32 -1.13 9.52
C LEU A 141 5.91 -0.33 10.76
N LEU A 142 5.40 -1.00 11.80
CA LEU A 142 4.99 -0.32 13.03
C LEU A 142 6.17 0.34 13.74
N ALA A 143 7.32 -0.33 13.84
CA ALA A 143 8.51 0.24 14.47
C ALA A 143 9.08 1.44 13.69
N ALA A 144 9.00 1.41 12.36
CA ALA A 144 9.52 2.48 11.50
C ALA A 144 8.62 3.73 11.46
N TYR A 145 7.29 3.56 11.47
CA TYR A 145 6.35 4.64 11.16
C TYR A 145 5.35 5.00 12.26
N SER A 146 5.34 4.30 13.40
CA SER A 146 4.48 4.73 14.51
C SER A 146 5.02 6.02 15.14
N PRO A 147 4.14 6.92 15.63
CA PRO A 147 4.55 8.08 16.39
C PRO A 147 5.41 7.69 17.60
N LYS A 148 6.40 8.52 17.92
CA LYS A 148 7.25 8.37 19.13
C LYS A 148 6.54 8.89 20.37
#